data_AF-A0A0Q3VI93-F1
#
_entry.id   AF-A0A0Q3VI93-F1
#
_cell.length_a   1.000
_cell.length_b   1.000
_cell.length_c   1.000
_cell.angle_alpha   90.00
_cell.angle_beta   90.00
_cell.angle_gamma   90.00
#
_symmetry.space_group_name_H-M   'P 1'
#
loop_
_entity.id
_entity.type
_entity.pdbx_description
1 polymer ?
#
loop_
_entity_poly.entity_id
_entity_poly.type
_entity_poly.pdbx_seq_one_letter_code
_entity_poly.pdbx_strand_id
1 'polypeptide(L)' 'MENKVIELDVREDIKNKLEPFQKIMQAINGLEKGDVFILHAPFKPAPLFTVLKAKGFEHEAEELEKKHWKVTFTKRG' A
#
# COMPACT_ATOMS: atom_id res chain seq x y z
N MET A 1 -15.59 -11.94 11.83
CA MET A 1 -14.40 -11.74 10.98
C MET A 1 -13.90 -10.36 11.31
N GLU A 2 -12.78 -10.25 12.02
CA GLU A 2 -12.13 -8.97 12.29
C GLU A 2 -11.35 -8.59 11.03
N ASN A 3 -11.76 -7.50 10.38
CA ASN A 3 -11.02 -6.97 9.24
C ASN A 3 -9.70 -6.39 9.77
N LYS A 4 -8.57 -6.90 9.28
CA LYS A 4 -7.25 -6.42 9.66
C LYS A 4 -6.90 -5.17 8.86
N VAL A 5 -6.40 -4.16 9.55
CA VAL A 5 -5.84 -2.96 8.93
C VAL A 5 -4.33 -3.00 9.13
N ILE A 6 -3.56 -3.03 8.05
CA ILE A 6 -2.10 -2.97 8.08
C ILE A 6 -1.67 -1.62 7.51
N GLU A 7 -0.91 -0.85 8.28
CA GLU A 7 -0.33 0.41 7.83
C GLU A 7 1.18 0.26 7.64
N LEU A 8 1.71 0.76 6.53
CA LEU A 8 3.13 0.74 6.20
C LEU A 8 3.56 2.11 5.66
N ASP A 9 4.52 2.73 6.33
CA ASP A 9 5.16 3.94 5.84
C ASP A 9 6.51 3.62 5.21
N VAL A 10 6.65 3.97 3.93
CA VAL A 10 7.85 3.73 3.13
C VAL A 10 8.55 5.03 2.73
N ARG A 11 8.09 6.17 3.25
CA ARG A 11 8.71 7.48 2.99
C ARG A 11 10.17 7.50 3.41
N GLU A 12 10.47 6.94 4.59
CA GLU A 12 11.85 6.84 5.09
C GLU A 12 12.69 5.84 4.31
N ASP A 13 12.13 4.68 3.94
CA ASP A 13 12.81 3.71 3.09
C ASP A 13 13.28 4.35 1.78
N ILE A 14 12.38 5.03 1.08
CA ILE A 14 12.71 5.71 -0.17
C ILE A 14 13.72 6.84 0.04
N LYS A 15 13.58 7.61 1.13
CA LYS A 15 14.56 8.65 1.50
C LYS A 15 15.96 8.08 1.69
N ASN A 16 16.06 6.87 2.25
CA ASN A 16 17.31 6.15 2.46
C ASN A 16 17.77 5.31 1.25
N LYS A 17 17.11 5.46 0.08
CA LYS A 17 17.36 4.64 -1.13
C LYS A 17 17.16 3.13 -0.92
N LEU A 18 16.34 2.75 0.07
CA LEU A 18 15.92 1.38 0.29
C LEU A 18 14.72 1.06 -0.61
N GLU A 19 14.61 -0.18 -1.05
CA GLU A 19 13.49 -0.65 -1.88
C GLU A 19 12.33 -1.14 -1.00
N PRO A 20 11.20 -0.41 -0.91
CA PRO A 20 10.08 -0.82 -0.08
C PRO A 20 9.17 -1.86 -0.74
N PHE A 21 9.37 -2.15 -2.02
CA PHE A 21 8.49 -3.04 -2.79
C PHE A 21 8.34 -4.42 -2.13
N GLN A 22 9.46 -5.01 -1.69
CA GLN A 22 9.46 -6.30 -1.00
C GLN A 22 8.70 -6.24 0.33
N LYS A 23 8.88 -5.17 1.13
CA LYS A 23 8.13 -4.97 2.38
C LYS A 23 6.62 -4.88 2.12
N ILE A 24 6.22 -4.14 1.09
CA ILE A 24 4.81 -4.01 0.71
C ILE A 24 4.26 -5.37 0.30
N MET A 25 4.97 -6.12 -0.55
CA MET A 25 4.55 -7.47 -0.97
C MET A 25 4.42 -8.43 0.23
N GLN A 26 5.30 -8.33 1.23
CA GLN A 26 5.18 -9.11 2.45
C GLN A 26 3.98 -8.70 3.31
N ALA A 27 3.74 -7.39 3.47
CA ALA A 27 2.62 -6.87 4.25
C ALA A 27 1.27 -7.34 3.70
N ILE A 28 1.12 -7.39 2.37
CA ILE A 28 -0.11 -7.87 1.72
C ILE A 28 -0.21 -9.40 1.61
N ASN A 29 0.88 -10.14 1.82
CA ASN A 29 0.96 -11.58 1.53
C ASN A 29 0.06 -12.45 2.43
N GLY A 30 -0.43 -11.89 3.53
CA GLY A 30 -1.35 -12.56 4.47
C GLY A 30 -2.71 -11.88 4.59
N LEU A 31 -3.01 -10.90 3.73
CA LEU A 31 -4.29 -10.20 3.80
C LEU A 31 -5.41 -11.05 3.20
N GLU A 32 -6.53 -11.11 3.89
CA GLU A 32 -7.74 -11.81 3.50
C GLU A 32 -8.79 -10.82 2.99
N LYS A 33 -9.89 -11.35 2.43
CA LYS A 33 -10.96 -10.53 1.89
C LYS A 33 -11.60 -9.70 3.01
N GLY A 34 -11.69 -8.39 2.79
CA GLY A 34 -12.16 -7.43 3.80
C GLY A 34 -11.03 -6.70 4.51
N ASP A 35 -9.79 -7.20 4.43
CA ASP A 35 -8.65 -6.52 5.01
C ASP A 35 -8.24 -5.29 4.20
N VAL A 36 -7.63 -4.36 4.92
CA VAL A 36 -7.19 -3.06 4.41
C VAL A 36 -5.69 -2.90 4.63
N PHE A 37 -5.01 -2.38 3.62
CA PHE A 37 -3.59 -2.04 3.65
C PHE A 37 -3.40 -0.58 3.31
N ILE A 38 -2.87 0.21 4.24
CA ILE A 38 -2.59 1.63 4.08
C ILE A 38 -1.10 1.80 3.82
N LEU A 39 -0.75 2.42 2.71
CA LEU A 39 0.62 2.71 2.31
C LEU A 39 0.87 4.21 2.31
N HIS A 40 1.87 4.65 3.06
CA HIS A 40 2.37 6.01 2.99
C HIS A 40 3.64 6.08 2.14
N ALA A 41 3.57 6.85 1.06
CA ALA A 41 4.66 7.02 0.11
C ALA A 41 4.95 8.49 -0.14
N PRO A 42 6.19 8.86 -0.51
CA PRO A 42 6.54 10.25 -0.78
C PRO A 42 6.04 10.73 -2.16
N PHE A 43 5.57 9.81 -3.00
CA PHE A 43 4.99 10.05 -4.32
C PHE A 43 3.98 8.94 -4.66
N LYS A 44 3.15 9.18 -5.69
CA LYS A 44 2.12 8.24 -6.16
C LYS A 44 2.74 6.94 -6.72
N PRO A 45 2.52 5.76 -6.11
CA PRO A 45 3.14 4.51 -6.55
C PRO A 45 2.33 3.85 -7.67
N ALA A 46 2.24 4.51 -8.83
CA ALA A 46 1.53 4.02 -10.02
C ALA A 46 1.83 2.55 -10.42
N PRO A 47 3.09 2.07 -10.45
CA PRO A 47 3.36 0.67 -10.80
C PRO A 47 2.76 -0.32 -9.79
N LEU A 48 2.68 0.07 -8.51
CA LEU A 48 2.15 -0.78 -7.44
C LEU A 48 0.63 -0.99 -7.60
N PHE A 49 -0.08 0.02 -8.08
CA PHE A 49 -1.54 -0.05 -8.29
C PHE A 49 -1.91 -1.16 -9.27
N THR A 50 -1.17 -1.27 -10.37
CA THR A 50 -1.40 -2.31 -11.39
C THR A 50 -1.13 -3.70 -10.82
N VAL A 51 -0.05 -3.86 -10.05
CA VAL A 51 0.31 -5.14 -9.41
C VAL A 51 -0.75 -5.59 -8.41
N LEU A 52 -1.25 -4.67 -7.58
CA LEU A 52 -2.24 -4.98 -6.55
C LEU A 52 -3.63 -5.19 -7.14
N LYS A 53 -3.99 -4.43 -8.18
CA LYS A 53 -5.22 -4.65 -8.95
C LYS A 53 -5.26 -6.06 -9.55
N ALA A 54 -4.15 -6.54 -10.11
CA ALA A 54 -4.04 -7.90 -10.62
C ALA A 54 -4.20 -8.99 -9.54
N LYS A 55 -3.91 -8.65 -8.27
CA LYS A 55 -4.11 -9.53 -7.10
C LYS A 55 -5.51 -9.43 -6.49
N GLY A 56 -6.43 -8.66 -7.07
CA GLY A 56 -7.80 -8.50 -6.55
C GLY A 56 -7.96 -7.43 -5.46
N PHE A 57 -6.99 -6.53 -5.33
CA PHE A 57 -7.08 -5.37 -4.45
C PHE A 57 -7.65 -4.16 -5.20
N GLU A 58 -8.57 -3.47 -4.55
CA GLU A 58 -8.94 -2.11 -4.92
C GLU A 58 -8.02 -1.12 -4.22
N HIS A 59 -7.79 0.05 -4.82
CA HIS A 59 -6.90 1.06 -4.27
C HIS A 59 -7.53 2.45 -4.36
N GLU A 60 -7.28 3.26 -3.36
CA GLU A 60 -7.67 4.66 -3.28
C GLU A 60 -6.44 5.48 -2.87
N ALA A 61 -6.03 6.41 -3.72
CA ALA A 61 -4.83 7.23 -3.49
C ALA A 61 -5.23 8.67 -3.23
N GLU A 62 -4.84 9.17 -2.07
CA GLU A 62 -5.07 10.54 -1.62
C GLU A 62 -3.73 11.25 -1.39
N GLU A 63 -3.59 12.45 -1.94
CA GLU A 63 -2.45 13.32 -1.66
C GLU A 63 -2.75 14.11 -0.39
N LEU A 64 -2.07 13.77 0.72
CA LEU A 64 -2.20 14.49 1.98
C LEU A 64 -1.33 15.74 1.99
N GLU A 65 -0.12 15.65 1.43
CA GLU A 65 0.83 16.75 1.29
C GLU A 65 1.73 16.58 0.05
N LYS A 66 2.49 17.62 -0.32
CA LYS A 66 3.41 17.66 -1.47
C LYS A 66 4.36 16.46 -1.60
N LYS A 67 4.69 15.79 -0.49
CA LYS A 67 5.54 14.59 -0.43
C LYS A 67 4.94 13.53 0.47
N HIS A 68 3.61 13.48 0.54
CA HIS A 68 2.88 12.52 1.34
C HIS A 68 1.63 12.07 0.60
N TRP A 69 1.73 10.87 0.06
CA TRP A 69 0.62 10.14 -0.52
C TRP A 69 0.19 9.07 0.47
N LYS A 70 -1.10 9.01 0.75
CA LYS A 70 -1.74 7.91 1.45
C LYS A 70 -2.48 7.07 0.42
N VAL A 71 -2.16 5.79 0.36
CA VAL A 71 -2.87 4.86 -0.51
C VAL A 71 -3.50 3.77 0.31
N THR A 72 -4.82 3.67 0.26
CA THR A 72 -5.58 2.63 0.91
C THR A 72 -5.88 1.53 -0.09
N PHE A 73 -5.44 0.31 0.20
CA PHE A 73 -5.71 -0.88 -0.58
C PHE A 73 -6.68 -1.78 0.16
N THR A 74 -7.74 -2.24 -0.49
CA THR A 74 -8.75 -3.09 0.13
C THR A 74 -8.89 -4.38 -0.67
N LYS A 75 -8.72 -5.52 -0.01
CA LYS A 75 -8.87 -6.82 -0.69
C LYS A 75 -10.36 -7.14 -0.84
N ARG A 76 -10.88 -7.06 -2.07
CA ARG A 76 -12.26 -7.41 -2.40
C ARG A 76 -12.40 -8.75 -3.11
N GLY A 77 -11.33 -9.19 -3.79
CA GLY A 77 -11.23 -10.46 -4.51
C GLY A 77 -11.09 -11.68 -3.61
#